data_AF-A0A959I911-F1
#
_entry.id   AF-A0A959I911-F1
#
_cell.length_a   1.000
_cell.length_b   1.000
_cell.length_c   1.000
_cell.angle_alpha   90.00
_cell.angle_beta   90.00
_cell.angle_gamma   90.00
#
_symmetry.space_group_name_H-M   'P 1'
#
loop_
_entity.id
_entity.type
_entity.pdbx_description
1 polymer ?
#
loop_
_entity_poly.entity_id
_entity_poly.type
_entity_poly.pdbx_seq_one_letter_code
_entity_poly.pdbx_strand_id
1 'polypeptide(L)'
;FALGGLNQFLRTSISVPAFFLLFLAGLLFLLAGLYNCDPLCSFESPSTNAILHNVSAMGAYLLVALSQMLLGLHYFTHEGHATYWRRSLLMALLSVFLMFVLARIGWDSPFRGLVQRLFVFNICGWLILTAVEWRDSRRPTLPPVSHSE
;
A
#
# COMPACT_ATOMS: atom_id res chain seq x y z
N PHE A 1 -8.24 6.77 -8.53
CA PHE A 1 -6.82 6.38 -8.58
C PHE A 1 -6.53 5.29 -9.62
N ALA A 2 -7.22 4.15 -9.61
CA ALA A 2 -6.93 3.03 -10.54
C ALA A 2 -7.17 3.32 -12.04
N LEU A 3 -8.18 4.11 -12.43
CA LEU A 3 -8.52 4.30 -13.85
C LEU A 3 -7.65 5.33 -14.59
N GLY A 4 -7.17 6.37 -13.90
CA GLY A 4 -6.38 7.45 -14.53
C GLY A 4 -4.91 7.09 -14.80
N GLY A 5 -4.38 6.08 -14.10
CA GLY A 5 -3.00 5.59 -14.21
C GLY A 5 -2.79 4.49 -15.26
N LEU A 6 -3.87 3.87 -15.75
CA LEU A 6 -3.81 2.69 -16.63
C LEU A 6 -2.98 2.98 -17.90
N ASN A 7 -3.28 4.04 -18.65
CA ASN A 7 -2.61 4.30 -19.94
C ASN A 7 -1.13 4.71 -19.85
N GLN A 8 -0.66 5.22 -18.70
CA GLN A 8 0.72 5.72 -18.56
C GLN A 8 1.63 4.68 -17.89
N PHE A 9 1.10 3.91 -16.94
CA PHE A 9 1.87 2.87 -16.24
C PHE A 9 1.87 1.51 -16.96
N LEU A 10 0.84 1.18 -17.76
CA LEU A 10 0.84 -0.07 -18.55
C LEU A 10 1.99 -0.19 -19.57
N ARG A 11 2.86 0.83 -19.69
CA ARG A 11 4.05 0.82 -20.55
C ARG A 11 5.27 0.10 -19.94
N THR A 12 5.33 -0.15 -18.63
CA THR A 12 6.50 -0.81 -18.00
C THR A 12 6.13 -2.08 -17.26
N SER A 13 6.95 -3.13 -17.40
CA SER A 13 6.66 -4.49 -16.89
C SER A 13 6.41 -4.55 -15.37
N ILE A 14 7.03 -3.68 -14.56
CA ILE A 14 6.99 -3.76 -13.08
C ILE A 14 5.81 -2.98 -12.46
N SER A 15 5.33 -1.92 -13.09
CA SER A 15 4.25 -1.12 -12.51
C SER A 15 2.88 -1.78 -12.67
N VAL A 16 2.67 -2.53 -13.77
CA VAL A 16 1.45 -3.32 -14.00
C VAL A 16 1.17 -4.31 -12.86
N PRO A 17 2.09 -5.20 -12.47
CA PRO A 17 1.85 -6.10 -11.35
C PRO A 17 1.66 -5.31 -10.05
N ALA A 18 2.36 -4.19 -9.84
CA ALA A 18 2.17 -3.40 -8.63
C ALA A 18 0.74 -2.85 -8.47
N PHE A 19 0.15 -2.31 -9.55
CA PHE A 19 -1.24 -1.84 -9.54
C PHE A 19 -2.24 -2.99 -9.49
N PHE A 20 -1.95 -4.12 -10.12
CA PHE A 20 -2.77 -5.31 -10.02
C PHE A 20 -2.84 -5.85 -8.59
N LEU A 21 -1.70 -5.94 -7.90
CA LEU A 21 -1.64 -6.32 -6.48
C LEU A 21 -2.43 -5.33 -5.61
N LEU A 22 -2.32 -4.02 -5.89
CA LEU A 22 -3.08 -3.00 -5.16
C LEU A 22 -4.60 -3.13 -5.38
N PHE A 23 -5.02 -3.44 -6.60
CA PHE A 23 -6.42 -3.71 -6.92
C PHE A 23 -6.94 -4.94 -6.16
N LEU A 24 -6.19 -6.05 -6.20
CA LEU A 24 -6.53 -7.26 -5.43
C LEU A 24 -6.56 -6.99 -3.92
N ALA A 25 -5.63 -6.19 -3.39
CA ALA A 25 -5.64 -5.79 -1.99
C ALA A 25 -6.92 -5.02 -1.63
N GLY A 26 -7.38 -4.12 -2.52
CA GLY A 26 -8.66 -3.43 -2.35
C GLY A 26 -9.85 -4.38 -2.27
N LEU A 27 -9.89 -5.41 -3.12
CA LEU A 27 -10.93 -6.45 -3.07
C LEU A 27 -10.87 -7.25 -1.76
N LEU A 28 -9.67 -7.59 -1.28
CA LEU A 28 -9.50 -8.28 -0.01
C LEU A 28 -9.91 -7.42 1.19
N PHE A 29 -9.66 -6.11 1.16
CA PHE A 29 -10.17 -5.20 2.19
C PHE A 29 -11.70 -5.09 2.17
N LEU A 30 -12.31 -5.08 0.98
CA LEU A 30 -13.78 -5.14 0.87
C LEU A 30 -14.32 -6.44 1.47
N LEU A 31 -13.72 -7.58 1.14
CA LEU A 31 -14.09 -8.87 1.74
C LEU A 31 -13.92 -8.85 3.26
N ALA A 32 -12.80 -8.35 3.77
CA ALA A 32 -12.58 -8.21 5.21
C ALA A 32 -13.61 -7.29 5.88
N GLY A 33 -14.10 -6.26 5.19
CA GLY A 33 -15.17 -5.39 5.68
C GLY A 33 -16.56 -6.04 5.71
N LEU A 34 -16.81 -7.05 4.85
CA LEU A 34 -18.08 -7.79 4.83
C LEU A 34 -18.17 -8.84 5.95
N TYR A 35 -17.04 -9.44 6.33
CA TYR A 35 -16.98 -10.39 7.43
C TYR A 35 -16.56 -9.69 8.72
N ASN A 36 -17.46 -9.62 9.70
CA ASN A 36 -17.12 -9.02 11.00
C ASN A 36 -16.16 -9.91 11.78
N CYS A 37 -15.21 -9.29 12.50
CA CYS A 37 -14.45 -9.99 13.53
C CYS A 37 -15.36 -10.32 14.72
N ASP A 38 -15.07 -11.40 15.43
CA ASP A 38 -15.75 -11.72 16.68
C ASP A 38 -15.48 -10.63 17.74
N PRO A 39 -16.37 -10.48 18.75
CA PRO A 39 -16.09 -9.66 19.91
C PRO A 39 -14.74 -10.07 20.52
N LEU A 40 -13.87 -9.09 20.78
CA LEU A 40 -12.49 -9.28 21.27
C LEU A 40 -11.51 -9.95 20.29
N CYS A 41 -11.94 -10.34 19.08
CA CYS A 41 -11.11 -11.03 18.09
C CYS A 41 -10.35 -12.23 18.69
N SER A 42 -11.04 -13.13 19.40
CA SER A 42 -10.45 -14.37 19.92
C SER A 42 -9.94 -15.27 18.79
N PHE A 43 -8.74 -15.84 18.96
CA PHE A 43 -8.13 -16.79 18.03
C PHE A 43 -8.10 -18.23 18.57
N GLU A 44 -8.56 -18.47 19.79
CA GLU A 44 -8.66 -19.83 20.34
C GLU A 44 -9.85 -20.60 19.74
N SER A 45 -10.93 -19.90 19.42
CA SER A 45 -12.15 -20.46 18.82
C SER A 45 -12.81 -19.47 17.85
N PRO A 46 -12.06 -18.98 16.83
CA PRO A 46 -12.57 -17.95 15.93
C PRO A 46 -13.75 -18.50 15.13
N SER A 47 -14.80 -17.71 15.01
CA SER A 47 -15.89 -17.99 14.09
C SER A 47 -15.39 -18.04 12.66
N THR A 48 -16.13 -18.73 11.78
CA THR A 48 -15.80 -18.76 10.34
C THR A 48 -15.70 -17.35 9.76
N ASN A 49 -16.52 -16.41 10.22
CA ASN A 49 -16.47 -15.01 9.80
C ASN A 49 -15.18 -14.33 10.25
N ALA A 50 -14.75 -14.54 11.50
CA ALA A 50 -13.49 -14.02 12.00
C ALA A 50 -12.28 -14.59 11.24
N ILE A 51 -12.31 -15.87 10.87
CA ILE A 51 -11.27 -16.49 10.02
C ILE A 51 -11.21 -15.79 8.66
N LEU A 52 -12.35 -15.63 7.99
CA LEU A 52 -12.42 -14.97 6.67
C LEU A 52 -11.97 -13.51 6.74
N HIS A 53 -12.38 -12.78 7.78
CA HIS A 53 -11.93 -11.41 8.05
C HIS A 53 -10.41 -11.33 8.14
N ASN A 54 -9.82 -12.17 9.00
CA ASN A 54 -8.39 -12.15 9.31
C ASN A 54 -7.53 -12.56 8.12
N VAL A 55 -7.92 -13.62 7.41
CA VAL A 55 -7.20 -14.09 6.21
C VAL A 55 -7.26 -13.03 5.10
N SER A 56 -8.44 -12.45 4.86
CA SER A 56 -8.62 -11.41 3.85
C SER A 56 -7.80 -10.16 4.19
N ALA A 57 -7.87 -9.68 5.43
CA ALA A 57 -7.12 -8.50 5.88
C ALA A 57 -5.61 -8.73 5.82
N MET A 58 -5.12 -9.88 6.27
CA MET A 58 -3.69 -10.21 6.22
C MET A 58 -3.18 -10.33 4.78
N GLY A 59 -3.98 -10.95 3.91
CA GLY A 59 -3.70 -10.99 2.48
C GLY A 59 -3.61 -9.59 1.88
N ALA A 60 -4.54 -8.70 2.22
CA ALA A 60 -4.52 -7.32 1.76
C ALA A 60 -3.26 -6.58 2.22
N TYR A 61 -2.86 -6.73 3.49
CA TYR A 61 -1.62 -6.15 4.01
C TYR A 61 -0.37 -6.60 3.25
N LEU A 62 -0.24 -7.90 3.00
CA LEU A 62 0.87 -8.44 2.22
C LEU A 62 0.91 -7.88 0.80
N LEU A 63 -0.24 -7.87 0.11
CA LEU A 63 -0.33 -7.35 -1.26
C LEU A 63 0.00 -5.86 -1.35
N VAL A 64 -0.41 -5.05 -0.36
CA VAL A 64 -0.02 -3.64 -0.32
C VAL A 64 1.47 -3.46 -0.07
N ALA A 65 2.07 -4.21 0.87
CA ALA A 65 3.51 -4.14 1.12
C ALA A 65 4.33 -4.47 -0.15
N LEU A 66 3.90 -5.49 -0.90
CA LEU A 66 4.50 -5.84 -2.20
C LEU A 66 4.29 -4.74 -3.25
N SER A 67 3.09 -4.15 -3.32
CA SER A 67 2.81 -3.04 -4.25
C SER A 67 3.68 -1.80 -3.96
N GLN A 68 3.83 -1.44 -2.68
CA GLN A 68 4.73 -0.36 -2.22
C GLN A 68 6.17 -0.61 -2.66
N MET A 69 6.65 -1.84 -2.51
CA MET A 69 7.99 -2.23 -2.93
C MET A 69 8.17 -2.16 -4.44
N LEU A 70 7.26 -2.76 -5.22
CA LEU A 70 7.36 -2.79 -6.68
C LEU A 70 7.27 -1.39 -7.30
N LEU A 71 6.39 -0.51 -6.80
CA LEU A 71 6.34 0.88 -7.25
C LEU A 71 7.59 1.66 -6.84
N GLY A 72 8.15 1.40 -5.66
CA GLY A 72 9.45 1.97 -5.27
C GLY A 72 10.55 1.56 -6.24
N LEU A 73 10.68 0.26 -6.52
CA LEU A 73 11.68 -0.28 -7.44
C LEU A 73 11.49 0.22 -8.88
N HIS A 74 10.25 0.38 -9.34
CA HIS A 74 9.97 0.96 -10.65
C HIS A 74 10.57 2.37 -10.80
N TYR A 75 10.43 3.22 -9.78
CA TYR A 75 10.95 4.58 -9.80
C TYR A 75 12.41 4.71 -9.37
N PHE A 76 13.06 3.63 -8.93
CA PHE A 76 14.48 3.62 -8.56
C PHE A 76 15.38 4.03 -9.74
N THR A 77 15.01 3.64 -10.96
CA THR A 77 15.78 3.91 -12.18
C THR A 77 15.34 5.17 -12.94
N HIS A 78 14.32 5.90 -12.46
CA HIS A 78 13.79 7.08 -13.16
C HIS A 78 14.39 8.36 -12.58
N GLU A 79 15.10 9.12 -13.42
CA GLU A 79 15.64 10.43 -13.05
C GLU A 79 14.51 11.40 -12.65
N GLY A 80 14.75 12.21 -11.61
CA GLY A 80 13.75 13.14 -11.07
C GLY A 80 12.82 12.55 -9.99
N HIS A 81 12.76 11.23 -9.83
CA HIS A 81 11.87 10.55 -8.86
C HIS A 81 12.62 10.01 -7.62
N ALA A 82 13.84 10.52 -7.36
CA ALA A 82 14.72 10.04 -6.31
C ALA A 82 14.08 10.06 -4.90
N THR A 83 13.25 11.06 -4.63
CA THR A 83 12.55 11.21 -3.35
C THR A 83 11.41 10.21 -3.22
N TYR A 84 10.69 9.92 -4.30
CA TYR A 84 9.55 9.02 -4.30
C TYR A 84 9.97 7.58 -3.98
N TRP A 85 10.94 7.04 -4.72
CA TRP A 85 11.31 5.63 -4.55
C TRP A 85 11.79 5.33 -3.13
N ARG A 86 12.58 6.25 -2.53
CA ARG A 86 13.06 6.12 -1.14
C ARG A 86 11.92 6.06 -0.15
N ARG A 87 10.94 6.97 -0.30
CA ARG A 87 9.77 7.01 0.59
C ARG A 87 8.87 5.78 0.37
N SER A 88 8.66 5.35 -0.87
CA SER A 88 7.87 4.14 -1.17
C SER A 88 8.51 2.89 -0.57
N LEU A 89 9.83 2.72 -0.69
CA LEU A 89 10.54 1.61 -0.06
C LEU A 89 10.54 1.69 1.47
N LEU A 90 10.66 2.90 2.05
CA LEU A 90 10.54 3.07 3.49
C LEU A 90 9.16 2.65 4.00
N MET A 91 8.09 3.03 3.30
CA MET A 91 6.71 2.61 3.64
C MET A 91 6.54 1.09 3.50
N ALA A 92 7.19 0.46 2.50
CA ALA A 92 7.21 -1.00 2.34
C ALA A 92 7.92 -1.70 3.50
N LEU A 93 9.10 -1.20 3.91
CA LEU A 93 9.84 -1.70 5.07
C LEU A 93 9.03 -1.52 6.36
N LEU A 94 8.34 -0.39 6.52
CA LEU A 94 7.46 -0.15 7.65
C LEU A 94 6.27 -1.12 7.65
N SER A 95 5.67 -1.42 6.49
CA SER A 95 4.64 -2.46 6.38
C SER A 95 5.16 -3.83 6.83
N VAL A 96 6.33 -4.25 6.34
CA VAL A 96 6.94 -5.53 6.75
C VAL A 96 7.23 -5.55 8.25
N PHE A 97 7.75 -4.44 8.81
CA PHE A 97 7.99 -4.31 10.24
C PHE A 97 6.69 -4.40 11.05
N LEU A 98 5.63 -3.71 10.65
CA LEU A 98 4.33 -3.76 11.33
C LEU A 98 3.69 -5.16 11.25
N MET A 99 3.84 -5.87 10.12
CA MET A 99 3.43 -7.28 10.00
C MET A 99 4.22 -8.18 10.94
N PHE A 100 5.54 -7.99 11.02
CA PHE A 100 6.38 -8.73 11.95
C PHE A 100 5.95 -8.49 13.41
N VAL A 101 5.73 -7.23 13.79
CA VAL A 101 5.20 -6.88 15.12
C VAL A 101 3.86 -7.56 15.35
N LEU A 102 2.92 -7.46 14.41
CA LEU A 102 1.59 -8.08 14.51
C LEU A 102 1.66 -9.60 14.70
N ALA A 103 2.63 -10.27 14.06
CA ALA A 103 2.87 -11.71 14.23
C ALA A 103 3.49 -12.07 15.59
N ARG A 104 4.19 -11.13 16.25
CA ARG A 104 4.94 -11.37 17.50
C ARG A 104 4.19 -10.97 18.77
N ILE A 105 3.28 -10.01 18.72
CA ILE A 105 2.60 -9.50 19.92
C ILE A 105 1.66 -10.49 20.60
N GLY A 106 1.38 -11.65 19.99
CA GLY A 106 0.45 -12.65 20.52
C GLY A 106 -1.01 -12.29 20.23
N TRP A 107 -1.90 -13.28 20.36
CA TRP A 107 -3.28 -13.13 19.91
C TRP A 107 -4.14 -12.27 20.84
N ASP A 108 -3.86 -12.33 22.14
CA ASP A 108 -4.63 -11.68 23.19
C ASP A 108 -4.11 -10.28 23.54
N SER A 109 -3.19 -9.76 22.73
CA SER A 109 -2.57 -8.46 22.99
C SER A 109 -3.58 -7.33 22.84
N PRO A 110 -3.75 -6.46 23.85
CA PRO A 110 -4.63 -5.29 23.74
C PRO A 110 -4.13 -4.29 22.68
N PHE A 111 -2.86 -4.38 22.27
CA PHE A 111 -2.25 -3.49 21.27
C PHE A 111 -2.46 -3.97 19.83
N ARG A 112 -3.08 -5.13 19.60
CA ARG A 112 -3.25 -5.67 18.26
C ARG A 112 -4.01 -4.76 17.30
N GLY A 113 -5.13 -4.22 17.78
CA GLY A 113 -5.92 -3.25 17.02
C GLY A 113 -5.17 -1.96 16.74
N LEU A 114 -4.27 -1.54 17.64
CA LEU A 114 -3.39 -0.38 17.40
C LEU A 114 -2.42 -0.65 16.25
N VAL A 115 -1.74 -1.81 16.25
CA VAL A 115 -0.80 -2.18 15.18
C VAL A 115 -1.50 -2.28 13.82
N GLN A 116 -2.72 -2.85 13.77
CA GLN A 116 -3.53 -2.87 12.56
C GLN A 116 -3.88 -1.45 12.06
N ARG A 117 -4.25 -0.53 12.96
CA ARG A 117 -4.52 0.87 12.59
C ARG A 117 -3.27 1.61 12.10
N LEU A 118 -2.11 1.35 12.72
CA LEU A 118 -0.83 1.88 12.24
C LEU A 118 -0.50 1.36 10.83
N PHE A 119 -0.84 0.10 10.54
CA PHE A 119 -0.69 -0.45 9.20
C PHE A 119 -1.59 0.29 8.21
N VAL A 120 -2.88 0.46 8.50
CA VAL A 120 -3.80 1.22 7.63
C VAL A 120 -3.33 2.65 7.44
N PHE A 121 -2.86 3.31 8.49
CA PHE A 121 -2.29 4.65 8.41
C PHE A 121 -1.08 4.71 7.46
N ASN A 122 -0.18 3.72 7.54
CA ASN A 122 0.95 3.58 6.62
C ASN A 122 0.49 3.43 5.16
N ILE A 123 -0.53 2.60 4.90
CA ILE A 123 -1.12 2.45 3.56
C ILE A 123 -1.67 3.80 3.08
N CYS A 124 -2.50 4.47 3.87
CA CYS A 124 -3.13 5.74 3.49
C CYS A 124 -2.08 6.82 3.21
N GLY A 125 -1.05 6.93 4.06
CA GLY A 125 0.06 7.86 3.85
C GLY A 125 0.80 7.58 2.55
N TRP A 126 1.06 6.30 2.25
CA TRP A 126 1.66 5.91 0.98
C TRP A 126 0.77 6.23 -0.23
N LEU A 127 -0.54 5.97 -0.16
CA LEU A 127 -1.48 6.29 -1.25
C LEU A 127 -1.51 7.80 -1.54
N ILE A 128 -1.49 8.65 -0.51
CA ILE A 128 -1.40 10.11 -0.67
C ILE A 128 -0.07 10.50 -1.33
N LEU A 129 1.03 9.86 -0.92
CA LEU A 129 2.34 10.10 -1.50
C LEU A 129 2.37 9.74 -2.99
N THR A 130 1.88 8.56 -3.36
CA THR A 130 1.70 8.13 -4.76
C THR A 130 0.78 9.07 -5.53
N ALA A 131 -0.26 9.60 -4.88
CA ALA A 131 -1.15 10.59 -5.48
C ALA A 131 -0.45 11.90 -5.86
N VAL A 132 0.35 12.44 -4.93
CA VAL A 132 1.12 13.67 -5.14
C VAL A 132 2.16 13.46 -6.25
N GLU A 133 2.88 12.35 -6.21
CA GLU A 133 3.88 12.01 -7.22
C GLU A 133 3.27 11.93 -8.62
N TRP A 134 2.12 11.28 -8.73
CA TRP A 134 1.42 11.15 -10.00
C TRP A 134 0.97 12.51 -10.56
N ARG A 135 0.45 13.38 -9.69
CA ARG A 135 0.07 14.75 -10.07
C ARG A 135 1.29 15.52 -10.59
N ASP A 136 2.40 15.45 -9.87
CA ASP A 136 3.58 16.25 -10.19
C ASP A 136 4.29 15.72 -11.46
N SER A 137 4.25 14.41 -11.71
CA SER A 137 4.70 13.78 -12.96
C SER A 137 3.91 14.20 -14.21
N ARG A 138 2.74 14.82 -14.05
CA ARG A 138 1.88 15.30 -15.15
C ARG A 138 1.94 16.80 -15.40
N ARG A 139 2.69 17.55 -14.60
CA ARG A 139 2.83 19.00 -14.84
C ARG A 139 3.66 19.20 -16.12
N PRO A 140 3.17 19.99 -17.10
CA PRO A 140 3.99 20.39 -18.24
C PRO A 140 5.21 21.13 -17.71
N THR A 141 6.41 20.73 -18.12
CA THR A 141 7.60 21.54 -17.93
C THR A 141 7.40 22.80 -18.77
N LEU A 142 7.28 23.96 -18.11
CA LEU A 142 7.28 25.23 -18.84
C LEU A 142 8.62 25.31 -19.60
N PRO A 143 8.60 25.71 -20.88
CA PRO A 143 9.84 25.93 -21.60
C PRO A 143 10.68 26.96 -20.84
N PRO A 144 12.02 26.82 -20.84
CA PRO A 144 12.89 27.82 -20.22
C PRO A 144 12.57 29.19 -20.81
N VAL A 145 12.37 30.19 -19.94
CA VAL A 145 12.18 31.57 -20.38
C VAL A 145 13.46 32.00 -21.09
N SER A 146 13.41 32.13 -22.41
CA SER A 146 14.52 32.69 -23.16
C SER A 146 14.63 34.17 -22.81
N HIS A 147 15.63 34.53 -22.03
CA HIS A 147 16.03 35.93 -21.92
C HIS A 147 16.65 36.32 -23.26
N SER A 148 15.88 37.00 -24.10
CA SER A 148 16.41 37.75 -25.23
C SER A 148 17.06 39.01 -24.65
N GLU A 149 18.39 39.04 -24.66
CA GLU A 149 19.19 40.26 -24.46
C GLU A 149 19.06 41.22 -25.65
#